data_AF-A0A6J6FIV3-F1
#
_entry.id   AF-A0A6J6FIV3-F1
#
_cell.length_a   1.000
_cell.length_b   1.000
_cell.length_c   1.000
_cell.angle_alpha   90.00
_cell.angle_beta   90.00
_cell.angle_gamma   90.00
#
_symmetry.space_group_name_H-M   'P 1'
#
loop_
_entity.id
_entity.type
_entity.pdbx_description
1 polymer ?
#
loop_
_entity_poly.entity_id
_entity_poly.type
_entity_poly.pdbx_seq_one_letter_code
_entity_poly.pdbx_strand_id
1 'polypeptide(L)' 'MELKLIFKEILERIPDMTLAGNVDILRSNFIGGIKHMPVNFTAGARRNPAPLATA' A
#
# COMPACT_ATOMS: atom_id res chain seq x y z
N MET A 1 -1.26 10.05 -12.84
CA MET A 1 -2.46 10.29 -12.01
C MET A 1 -2.57 9.30 -10.86
N GLU A 2 -2.39 8.01 -11.12
CA GLU A 2 -2.51 6.92 -10.12
C GLU A 2 -1.65 7.13 -8.87
N LEU A 3 -0.38 7.50 -9.04
CA LEU A 3 0.54 7.69 -7.91
C LEU A 3 0.06 8.79 -6.93
N LYS A 4 -0.53 9.87 -7.46
CA LYS A 4 -1.12 10.94 -6.64
C LYS A 4 -2.30 10.44 -5.82
N LEU A 5 -3.15 9.60 -6.41
CA LEU A 5 -4.30 8.99 -5.70
C LEU A 5 -3.82 8.00 -4.63
N ILE A 6 -2.82 7.17 -4.95
CA ILE A 6 -2.23 6.24 -3.98
C ILE A 6 -1.67 7.00 -2.78
N PHE A 7 -0.84 8.03 -2.99
CA PHE A 7 -0.29 8.80 -1.88
C PHE A 7 -1.36 9.53 -1.08
N LYS A 8 -2.40 10.08 -1.74
CA LYS A 8 -3.53 10.70 -1.04
C LYS A 8 -4.21 9.70 -0.10
N GLU A 9 -4.54 8.50 -0.57
CA GLU A 9 -5.22 7.49 0.25
C GLU A 9 -4.31 6.93 1.35
N ILE A 10 -3.00 6.80 1.12
CA ILE A 10 -2.04 6.43 2.17
C ILE A 10 -2.05 7.48 3.30
N LEU A 11 -1.95 8.76 2.95
CA LEU A 11 -1.94 9.84 3.94
C LEU A 11 -3.28 9.95 4.70
N GLU A 12 -4.41 9.68 4.04
CA GLU A 12 -5.73 9.77 4.67
C GLU A 12 -6.10 8.54 5.52
N ARG A 13 -5.68 7.33 5.13
CA ARG A 13 -6.17 6.07 5.71
C ARG A 13 -5.12 5.27 6.47
N ILE A 14 -3.84 5.57 6.24
CA ILE A 14 -2.70 4.83 6.79
C ILE A 14 -1.59 5.82 7.26
N PRO A 15 -1.91 6.81 8.10
CA PRO A 15 -0.97 7.87 8.46
C PRO A 15 0.16 7.40 9.40
N ASP A 16 -0.01 6.27 10.07
CA ASP A 16 0.89 5.72 11.09
C ASP A 16 1.80 4.59 10.56
N MET A 17 1.97 4.50 9.24
CA MET A 17 2.76 3.45 8.60
C MET A 17 4.23 3.48 9.05
N THR A 18 4.75 2.31 9.46
CA THR A 18 6.16 2.11 9.82
C THR A 18 6.73 0.87 9.15
N LEU A 19 8.04 0.84 8.92
CA LEU A 19 8.72 -0.35 8.40
C LEU A 19 8.71 -1.48 9.45
N ALA A 20 8.30 -2.67 9.02
CA ALA A 20 8.21 -3.86 9.86
C ALA A 20 9.39 -4.83 9.67
N GLY A 21 10.39 -4.46 8.85
CA GLY A 21 11.55 -5.29 8.56
C GLY A 21 12.37 -4.75 7.38
N ASN A 22 13.25 -5.62 6.88
CA ASN A 22 14.14 -5.28 5.76
C ASN A 22 13.36 -5.16 4.45
N VAL A 23 13.76 -4.20 3.61
CA VAL A 23 13.21 -3.97 2.27
C VAL A 23 13.99 -4.79 1.24
N ASP A 24 13.27 -5.56 0.43
CA ASP A 24 13.86 -6.32 -0.66
C ASP A 24 13.82 -5.50 -1.96
N ILE A 25 14.97 -5.32 -2.60
CA ILE A 25 15.06 -4.63 -3.88
C ILE A 25 14.91 -5.62 -5.04
N LEU A 26 14.20 -5.20 -6.07
CA LEU A 26 14.06 -5.94 -7.32
C LEU A 26 15.42 -6.01 -8.03
N ARG A 27 15.92 -7.21 -8.27
CA ARG A 27 17.10 -7.44 -9.12
C ARG A 27 16.67 -7.43 -10.59
N SER A 28 16.85 -6.29 -11.26
CA SER A 28 16.60 -6.11 -12.67
C SER A 28 17.65 -5.18 -13.27
N ASN A 29 18.15 -5.52 -14.46
CA ASN A 29 19.07 -4.66 -15.21
C ASN A 29 18.34 -3.57 -16.02
N PHE A 30 17.00 -3.55 -15.98
CA PHE A 30 16.17 -2.63 -16.76
C PHE A 30 15.42 -1.63 -15.88
N ILE A 31 14.90 -2.06 -14.73
CA ILE A 31 14.11 -1.21 -13.83
C ILE A 31 14.60 -1.30 -12.38
N GLY A 32 14.58 -0.17 -11.68
CA GLY A 32 14.74 -0.12 -10.24
C GLY A 32 13.38 -0.19 -9.55
N GLY A 33 13.23 -1.07 -8.56
CA GLY A 33 11.98 -1.19 -7.82
C GLY A 33 12.16 -1.89 -6.48
N ILE A 34 11.21 -1.70 -5.60
CA ILE A 34 11.10 -2.46 -4.36
C ILE A 34 10.27 -3.71 -4.65
N LYS A 35 10.81 -4.89 -4.32
CA LYS A 35 10.11 -6.18 -4.47
C LYS A 35 9.20 -6.46 -3.27
N HIS A 36 9.70 -6.23 -2.06
CA HIS A 36 8.91 -6.34 -0.83
C HIS A 36 9.28 -5.23 0.14
N MET A 37 8.26 -4.61 0.74
CA MET A 37 8.41 -3.61 1.80
C MET A 37 7.46 -3.99 2.94
N PRO A 38 7.94 -4.74 3.95
CA PRO A 38 7.11 -5.09 5.09
C PRO A 38 6.76 -3.83 5.91
N VAL A 39 5.47 -3.62 6.21
CA VAL A 39 4.98 -2.45 6.96
C VAL A 39 3.93 -2.82 7.99
N ASN A 40 3.92 -2.08 9.09
CA ASN A 40 2.87 -2.10 10.11
C ASN A 40 2.07 -0.80 10.02
N PHE A 41 0.75 -0.89 10.19
CA PHE A 41 -0.14 0.27 10.21
C PHE A 41 -1.50 -0.07 10.84
N THR A 42 -2.23 0.96 11.27
CA THR A 42 -3.61 0.83 11.69
C THR A 42 -4.54 0.96 10.48
N ALA A 43 -5.40 -0.04 10.24
CA ALA A 43 -6.27 -0.02 9.07
C ALA A 43 -7.41 1.02 9.21
N GLY A 44 -7.40 2.05 8.35
CA GLY A 44 -8.50 3.01 8.27
C GLY A 44 -9.80 2.44 7.71
N ALA A 45 -10.93 3.10 8.00
CA ALA A 45 -12.28 2.68 7.61
C ALA A 45 -12.39 2.29 6.12
N ARG A 46 -13.13 1.22 5.82
CA ARG A 46 -13.40 0.79 4.44
C ARG A 46 -14.32 1.81 3.78
N ARG A 47 -13.87 2.42 2.67
CA ARG A 47 -14.65 3.37 1.88
C ARG A 47 -15.52 2.72 0.81
N ASN A 48 -15.16 1.51 0.34
CA ASN A 48 -15.95 0.80 -0.66
C ASN A 48 -16.95 -0.15 0.02
N PRO A 49 -18.22 -0.21 -0.43
CA PRO A 49 -19.18 -1.16 0.09
C PRO A 49 -18.68 -2.59 -0.13
N ALA A 50 -19.11 -3.51 0.73
CA ALA A 50 -18.86 -4.93 0.52
C ALA A 50 -19.36 -5.34 -0.88
N PRO A 51 -18.69 -6.30 -1.56
CA PRO A 51 -19.23 -6.87 -2.79
C PRO A 51 -20.69 -7.25 -2.58
N LEU A 52 -21.55 -6.92 -3.53
CA LEU A 52 -22.95 -7.35 -3.50
C LEU A 52 -22.97 -8.86 -3.25
N ALA A 53 -23.65 -9.29 -2.18
CA ALA A 53 -23.81 -10.69 -1.90
C ALA A 53 -24.51 -11.33 -3.10
N THR A 54 -23.84 -12.27 -3.75
CA THR A 54 -24.46 -13.13 -4.76
C THR A 54 -25.53 -13.96 -4.05
N ALA A 55 -26.79 -13.69 -4.37
CA ALA A 55 -27.94 -14.52 -4.02
C ALA A 55 -27.94 -15.82 -4.82
#